data_AF-W1J715-F1
#
_entry.id   AF-W1J715-F1
#
_cell.length_a   1.000
_cell.length_b   1.000
_cell.length_c   1.000
_cell.angle_alpha   90.00
_cell.angle_beta   90.00
_cell.angle_gamma   90.00
#
_symmetry.space_group_name_H-M   'P 1'
#
loop_
_entity.id
_entity.type
_entity.pdbx_description
1 polymer ?
#
loop_
_entity_poly.entity_id
_entity_poly.type
_entity_poly.pdbx_seq_one_letter_code
_entity_poly.pdbx_strand_id
1 'polypeptide(L)' 'MYMFLPFLVALVMVATVVTGKKKLTYTLWFVLLIITVFWFKYHATDALNLSF' A
#
# COMPACT_ATOMS: atom_id res chain seq x y z
N MET A 1 5.61 -8.41 9.26
CA MET A 1 5.44 -7.50 8.11
C MET A 1 4.91 -6.17 8.64
N TYR A 2 5.42 -5.04 8.14
CA TYR A 2 4.95 -3.72 8.56
C TYR A 2 3.52 -3.50 8.05
N MET A 3 2.54 -3.49 8.95
CA MET A 3 1.12 -3.24 8.60
C MET A 3 0.90 -1.87 7.93
N PHE A 4 1.82 -0.91 8.16
CA PHE A 4 1.71 0.44 7.61
C PHE A 4 2.22 0.57 6.16
N LEU A 5 2.91 -0.44 5.61
CA LEU A 5 3.58 -0.37 4.31
C LEU A 5 2.66 0.05 3.14
N PRO A 6 1.46 -0.54 2.93
CA PRO A 6 0.57 -0.09 1.86
C PRO A 6 0.18 1.39 2.00
N PHE A 7 0.00 1.88 3.23
CA PHE A 7 -0.34 3.28 3.50
C PHE A 7 0.83 4.22 3.21
N LEU A 8 2.07 3.81 3.51
CA LEU A 8 3.27 4.58 3.18
C LEU A 8 3.42 4.76 1.66
N VAL A 9 3.25 3.67 0.90
CA VAL A 9 3.37 3.71 -0.57
C VAL A 9 2.24 4.54 -1.18
N ALA A 10 1.03 4.44 -0.64
CA ALA A 10 -0.09 5.29 -1.04
C ALA A 10 0.21 6.79 -0.81
N LEU A 11 0.81 7.15 0.34
CA LEU A 11 1.18 8.54 0.64
C LEU A 11 2.19 9.09 -0.37
N VAL A 12 3.25 8.33 -0.66
CA VAL A 12 4.25 8.72 -1.66
C VAL A 12 3.62 8.84 -3.04
N MET A 13 2.73 7.93 -3.41
CA MET A 13 2.00 8.01 -4.68
C MET A 13 1.21 9.32 -4.79
N VAL A 14 0.46 9.70 -3.75
CA VAL A 14 -0.30 10.96 -3.73
C VAL A 14 0.64 12.17 -3.91
N ALA A 15 1.79 12.19 -3.25
CA ALA A 15 2.78 13.25 -3.47
C ALA A 15 3.29 13.30 -4.92
N THR A 16 3.42 12.14 -5.58
CA THR A 16 3.81 12.08 -7.01
C THR A 16 2.72 12.54 -7.97
N VAL A 17 1.44 12.35 -7.61
CA VAL A 17 0.30 12.90 -8.34
C VAL A 17 0.30 14.42 -8.27
N VAL A 18 0.46 14.97 -7.06
CA VAL A 18 0.47 16.44 -6.83
C VAL A 18 1.64 17.10 -7.57
N THR A 19 2.79 16.44 -7.67
CA THR A 19 3.95 16.94 -8.43
C THR A 19 3.88 16.67 -9.94
N GLY A 20 2.79 16.08 -10.45
CA GLY A 20 2.57 15.85 -11.88
C GLY A 20 3.44 14.74 -12.49
N LYS A 21 4.13 13.92 -11.68
CA LYS A 21 5.08 12.90 -12.14
C LYS A 21 4.34 11.62 -12.59
N LYS A 22 3.67 11.67 -13.75
CA LYS A 22 2.81 10.59 -14.28
C LYS A 22 3.48 9.20 -14.31
N LYS A 23 4.70 9.10 -14.87
CA LYS A 23 5.42 7.82 -14.97
C LYS A 23 5.65 7.20 -13.59
N LEU A 24 6.14 8.01 -12.65
CA LEU A 24 6.40 7.57 -11.28
C LEU A 24 5.11 7.21 -10.52
N THR A 25 4.02 7.96 -10.77
CA THR A 25 2.70 7.67 -10.22
C THR A 25 2.23 6.28 -10.63
N TYR A 26 2.29 5.95 -11.93
CA TYR A 26 1.88 4.63 -12.41
C TYR A 26 2.78 3.50 -11.89
N THR A 27 4.09 3.74 -11.78
CA THR A 27 5.00 2.78 -11.15
C THR A 27 4.62 2.52 -9.69
N LEU A 28 4.40 3.58 -8.90
CA LEU A 28 3.99 3.45 -7.50
C LEU A 28 2.62 2.82 -7.33
N TRP A 29 1.69 3.09 -8.25
CA TRP A 29 0.38 2.44 -8.30
C TRP A 29 0.51 0.92 -8.49
N PHE A 30 1.34 0.49 -9.44
CA PHE A 30 1.57 -0.93 -9.67
C PHE A 30 2.28 -1.61 -8.49
N VAL A 31 3.27 -0.94 -7.89
CA VAL A 31 3.95 -1.42 -6.68
C VAL A 31 2.97 -1.53 -5.51
N LEU A 32 2.08 -0.55 -5.33
CA LEU A 32 1.04 -0.60 -4.29
C LEU A 32 0.15 -1.83 -4.49
N LEU A 33 -0.29 -2.11 -5.72
CA LEU A 33 -1.12 -3.27 -6.04
C LEU A 33 -0.43 -4.58 -5.64
N ILE A 34 0.85 -4.76 -6.01
CA ILE A 34 1.64 -5.93 -5.63
C ILE A 34 1.71 -6.06 -4.10
N ILE A 35 2.07 -4.98 -3.41
CA ILE A 35 2.18 -4.96 -1.94
C ILE A 35 0.85 -5.36 -1.31
N THR A 36 -0.27 -4.81 -1.79
CA THR A 36 -1.61 -5.12 -1.28
C THR A 36 -1.95 -6.61 -1.47
N VAL A 37 -1.69 -7.19 -2.64
CA VAL A 37 -1.95 -8.63 -2.89
C VAL A 37 -1.11 -9.51 -1.95
N PHE A 38 0.18 -9.23 -1.81
CA PHE A 38 1.04 -9.96 -0.86
C PHE A 38 0.59 -9.72 0.58
N TRP A 39 0.19 -8.51 0.93
CA TRP A 39 -0.29 -8.19 2.27
C TRP A 39 -1.52 -9.02 2.63
N PHE A 40 -2.51 -9.10 1.73
CA PHE A 40 -3.67 -9.96 1.94
C PHE A 40 -3.29 -11.43 2.09
N LYS A 41 -2.34 -11.95 1.30
CA LYS A 41 -1.87 -13.33 1.44
C LYS A 41 -1.38 -13.65 2.85
N TYR A 42 -0.70 -12.70 3.51
CA TYR A 42 -0.10 -12.93 4.83
C TYR A 42 -1.01 -12.52 5.99
N HIS A 43 -1.87 -11.53 5.82
CA HIS A 43 -2.60 -10.91 6.93
C HIS A 43 -4.13 -11.04 6.86
N ALA A 44 -4.70 -11.55 5.76
CA ALA A 44 -6.16 -11.69 5.64
C ALA A 44 -6.75 -12.70 6.64
N THR A 45 -5.96 -13.67 7.10
CA THR A 45 -6.36 -14.71 8.04
C THR A 45 -5.86 -14.45 9.46
N ASP A 46 -5.13 -13.37 9.68
CA ASP A 46 -4.66 -13.03 11.02
C ASP A 46 -5.87 -12.73 11.91
N ALA A 47 -5.83 -13.25 13.13
CA ALA A 47 -6.88 -13.00 14.10
C ALA A 47 -6.98 -11.49 14.35
N LEU A 48 -8.14 -10.94 14.03
CA LEU A 48 -8.45 -9.55 14.34
C LEU A 48 -8.65 -9.49 15.86
N ASN A 49 -7.64 -8.99 16.58
CA ASN A 49 -7.70 -8.76 18.02
C ASN A 49 -8.65 -7.58 18.28
N LEU A 50 -9.95 -7.89 18.25
CA LEU A 50 -10.99 -6.99 18.68
C LEU A 50 -11.03 -7.04 20.21
N SER A 51 -10.61 -5.97 20.86
CA SER A 51 -10.80 -5.79 22.30
C SER A 51 -12.27 -5.41 22.53
N PHE A 52 -13.15 -6.40 22.60
CA PHE A 52 -14.44 -6.24 23.24
C PHE A 52 -14.31 -6.60 24.72
#